data_AF-A0A7C1CY80-F1
#
_entry.id   AF-A0A7C1CY80-F1
#
_cell.length_a   1.000
_cell.length_b   1.000
_cell.length_c   1.000
_cell.angle_alpha   90.00
_cell.angle_beta   90.00
_cell.angle_gamma   90.00
#
_symmetry.space_group_name_H-M   'P 1'
#
loop_
_entity.id
_entity.type
_entity.pdbx_description
1 polymer ?
#
loop_
_entity_poly.entity_id
_entity_poly.type
_entity_poly.pdbx_seq_one_letter_code
_entity_poly.pdbx_strand_id
1 'polypeptide(L)'
;EEPSCVEACVSGAMHRDPITGTVLCDEDLCVGCWMCIMVCPAGAVQQSTAGHRVASKCDLCQDADMPACVAHCPNEALTYEEVS
;
A
#
# COMPACT_ATOMS: atom_id res chain seq x y z
N GLU A 1 -7.07 -9.57 10.65
CA GLU A 1 -7.63 -8.26 11.05
C GLU A 1 -7.65 -7.36 9.82
N GLU A 2 -8.69 -6.53 9.69
CA GLU A 2 -8.80 -5.59 8.57
C GLU A 2 -7.91 -4.36 8.85
N PRO A 3 -7.13 -3.86 7.88
CA PRO A 3 -6.29 -2.68 8.08
C PRO A 3 -7.14 -1.44 8.28
N SER A 4 -6.78 -0.59 9.24
CA SER A 4 -7.53 0.65 9.55
C SER A 4 -7.69 1.58 8.35
N CYS A 5 -6.73 1.57 7.41
CA CYS A 5 -6.81 2.37 6.19
C CYS A 5 -7.87 1.88 5.21
N VAL A 6 -8.20 0.58 5.21
CA VAL A 6 -9.31 0.00 4.43
C VAL A 6 -10.63 0.40 5.08
N GLU A 7 -10.77 0.19 6.40
CA GLU A 7 -11.99 0.55 7.15
C GLU A 7 -12.34 2.05 7.07
N ALA A 8 -11.34 2.92 7.10
CA ALA A 8 -11.55 4.37 7.05
C ALA A 8 -11.80 4.92 5.63
N CYS A 9 -11.67 4.10 4.59
CA CYS A 9 -11.78 4.58 3.21
C CYS A 9 -13.23 4.75 2.77
N VAL A 10 -13.70 6.00 2.79
CA VAL A 10 -15.08 6.36 2.41
C VAL A 10 -15.40 6.14 0.92
N SER A 11 -14.40 6.15 0.04
CA SER A 11 -14.61 5.94 -1.39
C SER A 11 -14.44 4.49 -1.83
N GLY A 12 -13.97 3.61 -0.93
CA GLY A 12 -13.64 2.23 -1.26
C GLY A 12 -12.34 2.05 -2.07
N ALA A 13 -11.53 3.11 -2.23
CA ALA A 13 -10.25 3.04 -2.94
C ALA A 13 -9.23 2.11 -2.26
N MET A 14 -9.19 2.13 -0.92
CA MET A 14 -8.32 1.23 -0.16
C MET A 14 -8.99 -0.14 -0.03
N HIS A 15 -8.32 -1.20 -0.48
CA HIS A 15 -8.85 -2.55 -0.45
C HIS A 15 -7.73 -3.57 -0.24
N ARG A 16 -8.08 -4.76 0.24
CA ARG A 16 -7.16 -5.90 0.30
C ARG A 16 -7.34 -6.75 -0.95
N ASP A 17 -6.27 -6.97 -1.68
CA ASP A 17 -6.24 -7.93 -2.77
C ASP A 17 -6.47 -9.35 -2.22
N PRO A 18 -7.45 -10.11 -2.74
CA PRO A 18 -7.83 -11.39 -2.18
C PRO A 18 -6.84 -12.52 -2.51
N ILE A 19 -5.94 -12.32 -3.48
CA ILE A 19 -4.98 -13.34 -3.94
C ILE A 19 -3.68 -13.21 -3.15
N THR A 20 -3.10 -12.01 -3.14
CA THR A 20 -1.81 -11.68 -2.52
C THR A 20 -1.94 -11.24 -1.07
N GLY A 21 -3.15 -10.85 -0.63
CA GLY A 21 -3.37 -10.26 0.68
C GLY A 21 -2.83 -8.83 0.82
N THR A 22 -2.26 -8.25 -0.24
CA THR A 22 -1.69 -6.91 -0.25
C THR A 22 -2.79 -5.86 -0.15
N VAL A 23 -2.58 -4.83 0.66
CA VAL A 23 -3.50 -3.69 0.70
C VAL A 23 -3.15 -2.76 -0.45
N LEU A 24 -4.09 -2.31 -1.26
CA LEU A 24 -3.85 -1.46 -2.42
C LEU A 24 -4.73 -0.22 -2.38
N CYS A 25 -4.36 0.80 -3.15
CA CYS A 25 -5.12 2.01 -3.35
C CYS A 25 -5.49 2.12 -4.83
N ASP A 26 -6.77 2.04 -5.15
CA ASP A 26 -7.28 2.35 -6.49
C ASP A 26 -7.29 3.87 -6.68
N GLU A 27 -6.41 4.37 -7.56
CA GLU A 27 -6.27 5.79 -7.83
C GLU A 27 -7.50 6.41 -8.50
N ASP A 28 -8.27 5.63 -9.28
CA ASP A 28 -9.47 6.11 -9.98
C ASP A 28 -10.63 6.33 -8.99
N LEU A 29 -10.67 5.56 -7.90
CA LEU A 29 -11.66 5.71 -6.82
C LEU A 29 -11.19 6.68 -5.72
N CYS A 30 -9.92 7.08 -5.72
CA CYS A 30 -9.36 7.88 -4.64
C CYS A 30 -9.79 9.35 -4.72
N VAL A 31 -10.56 9.81 -3.74
CA VAL A 31 -11.07 11.20 -3.68
C VAL A 31 -10.15 12.17 -2.91
N GLY A 32 -8.99 11.70 -2.44
CA GLY A 32 -8.04 12.55 -1.72
C GLY A 32 -8.55 13.12 -0.38
N CYS A 33 -9.31 12.32 0.37
CA CYS A 33 -9.86 12.69 1.69
C CYS A 33 -8.87 12.52 2.84
N TRP A 34 -7.78 11.78 2.63
CA TRP A 34 -6.68 11.57 3.58
C TRP A 34 -7.02 10.83 4.88
N MET A 35 -8.22 10.25 4.99
CA MET A 35 -8.60 9.43 6.15
C MET A 35 -7.61 8.28 6.37
N CYS A 36 -7.23 7.58 5.30
CA CYS A 36 -6.26 6.48 5.34
C CYS A 36 -4.87 6.89 5.88
N ILE A 37 -4.46 8.14 5.65
CA ILE A 37 -3.20 8.69 6.16
C ILE A 37 -3.31 8.93 7.67
N MET A 38 -4.41 9.56 8.12
CA MET A 38 -4.61 9.93 9.52
C MET A 38 -4.75 8.73 10.45
N VAL A 39 -5.36 7.64 9.97
CA VAL A 39 -5.59 6.43 10.79
C VAL A 39 -4.43 5.43 10.76
N CYS A 40 -3.44 5.60 9.89
CA CYS A 40 -2.36 4.63 9.74
C CYS A 40 -1.31 4.80 10.85
N PRO A 41 -1.21 3.89 11.82
CA PRO A 41 -0.24 4.03 12.92
C PRO A 41 1.20 3.87 12.44
N ALA A 42 1.41 3.14 11.34
CA ALA A 42 2.72 2.91 10.75
C ALA A 42 3.24 4.08 9.90
N GLY A 43 2.40 5.08 9.60
CA GLY A 43 2.77 6.18 8.69
C GLY A 43 3.08 5.73 7.25
N ALA A 44 2.57 4.56 6.84
CA ALA A 44 2.89 3.92 5.57
C ALA A 44 2.11 4.47 4.36
N VAL A 45 1.14 5.36 4.59
CA VAL A 45 0.33 5.99 3.54
C VAL A 45 0.68 7.47 3.48
N GLN A 46 0.94 7.98 2.28
CA GLN A 46 1.36 9.35 2.02
C GLN A 46 0.53 9.96 0.89
N GLN A 47 0.67 11.28 0.68
CA GLN A 47 0.09 11.93 -0.50
C GLN A 47 1.01 11.67 -1.69
N SER A 48 0.43 11.36 -2.86
CA SER A 48 1.21 11.22 -4.09
C SER A 48 1.82 12.56 -4.50
N THR A 49 3.06 12.53 -4.98
CA THR A 49 3.74 13.69 -5.57
C THR A 49 3.59 13.75 -7.09
N ALA A 50 2.94 12.76 -7.72
CA ALA A 50 2.82 12.62 -9.17
C ALA A 50 1.77 13.56 -9.82
N GLY A 51 1.28 14.57 -9.08
CA GLY A 51 0.41 15.64 -9.60
C GLY A 51 -1.08 15.42 -9.43
N HIS A 52 -1.51 14.24 -8.98
CA HIS A 52 -2.92 13.91 -8.73
C HIS A 52 -3.16 13.79 -7.23
N ARG A 53 -4.33 14.23 -6.77
CA ARG A 53 -4.70 14.25 -5.34
C ARG A 53 -5.11 12.85 -4.85
N VAL A 54 -4.18 11.90 -4.92
CA VAL A 54 -4.38 10.49 -4.54
C VAL A 54 -3.44 10.07 -3.41
N ALA A 55 -3.87 9.06 -2.66
CA ALA A 55 -3.05 8.46 -1.61
C ALA A 55 -2.09 7.45 -2.25
N SER A 56 -0.83 7.48 -1.82
CA SER A 56 0.24 6.59 -2.27
C SER A 56 0.73 5.75 -1.09
N LYS A 57 0.96 4.46 -1.33
CA LYS A 57 1.51 3.51 -0.35
C LYS A 57 2.22 2.38 -1.08
N CYS A 58 3.07 1.64 -0.36
CA CYS A 58 3.78 0.47 -0.90
C CYS A 58 2.81 -0.57 -1.49
N ASP A 59 2.89 -0.82 -2.79
CA ASP A 59 2.08 -1.76 -3.54
C ASP A 59 2.63 -3.20 -3.52
N LEU A 60 3.73 -3.44 -2.81
CA LEU A 60 4.46 -4.70 -2.79
C LEU A 60 5.03 -5.10 -4.17
N CYS A 61 5.21 -4.13 -5.09
CA CYS A 61 5.74 -4.36 -6.43
C CYS A 61 4.98 -5.46 -7.21
N GLN A 62 3.66 -5.31 -7.35
CA GLN A 62 2.75 -6.32 -7.92
C GLN A 62 3.17 -6.89 -9.29
N ASP A 63 3.89 -6.09 -10.09
CA ASP A 63 4.34 -6.47 -11.44
C ASP A 63 5.70 -7.19 -11.45
N ALA A 64 6.24 -7.56 -10.28
CA ALA A 64 7.53 -8.20 -10.13
C ALA A 64 7.47 -9.44 -9.23
N ASP A 65 8.20 -10.49 -9.60
CA ASP A 65 8.33 -11.72 -8.80
C ASP A 65 9.01 -11.47 -7.44
N MET A 66 9.78 -10.39 -7.33
CA MET A 66 10.50 -10.02 -6.11
C MET A 66 10.42 -8.50 -5.88
N PRO A 67 10.09 -8.04 -4.66
CA PRO A 67 10.04 -6.61 -4.36
C PRO A 67 11.38 -5.93 -4.63
N ALA A 68 11.34 -4.76 -5.26
CA ALA A 68 12.54 -4.03 -5.65
C ALA A 68 13.45 -3.72 -4.46
N CYS A 69 12.88 -3.46 -3.27
CA CYS A 69 13.61 -3.20 -2.05
C CYS A 69 14.42 -4.42 -1.55
N VAL A 70 13.93 -5.64 -1.81
CA VAL A 70 14.61 -6.90 -1.47
C VAL A 70 15.68 -7.20 -2.52
N ALA A 71 15.32 -7.16 -3.79
CA ALA A 71 16.21 -7.48 -4.90
C ALA A 71 17.46 -6.57 -4.98
N HIS A 72 17.35 -5.32 -4.55
CA HIS A 72 18.44 -4.34 -4.60
C HIS A 72 19.12 -4.09 -3.26
N CYS A 73 18.81 -4.86 -2.20
CA CYS A 73 19.47 -4.68 -0.90
C CYS A 73 20.94 -5.14 -0.97
N PRO A 74 21.93 -4.23 -0.94
CA PRO A 74 23.33 -4.61 -1.14
C PRO A 74 23.91 -5.39 0.04
N ASN A 75 23.28 -5.30 1.21
CA ASN A 75 23.71 -5.95 2.43
C ASN A 75 22.98 -7.28 2.68
N GLU A 76 22.07 -7.68 1.77
CA GLU A 76 21.24 -8.89 1.92
C GLU A 76 20.48 -8.93 3.27
N ALA A 77 20.10 -7.75 3.78
CA ALA A 77 19.45 -7.61 5.09
C ALA A 77 17.93 -7.86 5.06
N LEU A 78 17.35 -8.05 3.88
CA LEU A 78 15.92 -8.24 3.66
C LEU A 78 15.68 -9.56 2.94
N THR A 79 14.70 -10.32 3.40
CA THR A 79 14.20 -11.53 2.74
C THR A 79 12.69 -11.38 2.47
N TYR A 80 12.19 -12.08 1.46
CA TYR A 80 10.77 -12.13 1.12
C TYR A 80 10.32 -13.59 1.08
N GLU A 81 9.43 -13.95 1.99
CA GLU A 81 8.95 -15.32 2.19
C GLU A 81 7.44 -15.27 2.49
N GLU A 82 6.70 -16.26 2.01
CA GLU A 82 5.29 -16.44 2.39
C GLU A 82 5.21 -17.02 3.80
N VAL A 83 4.45 -16.35 4.67
CA VAL A 83 4.21 -16.83 6.03
C VAL A 83 2.91 -17.64 6.03
N SER A 84 3.06 -18.96 6.16
CA SER A 84 1.97 -19.95 6.29
C SER A 84 1.35 -20.00 7.68
#